data_AF-A0A453RX87-F1
#
_entry.id   AF-A0A453RX87-F1
#
_cell.length_a   1.000
_cell.length_b   1.000
_cell.length_c   1.000
_cell.angle_alpha   90.00
_cell.angle_beta   90.00
_cell.angle_gamma   90.00
#
_symmetry.space_group_name_H-M   'P 1'
#
loop_
_entity.id
_entity.type
_entity.pdbx_description
1 polymer ?
#
loop_
_entity_poly.entity_id
_entity_poly.type
_entity_poly.pdbx_seq_one_letter_code
_entity_poly.pdbx_strand_id
1 'polypeptide(L)'
;MGLESYRYACNVKWLGLRGDDLQLIPQSAFQELKPRDLQIAKSLLSSKFLQDTHRAELTRMVETGTRAEIEALYCHGFDFLGKFIARKIVQGDYI
;
A
#
# COMPACT_ATOMS: atom_id res chain seq x y z
N MET A 1 15.12 -25.70 8.28
CA MET A 1 15.34 -24.64 7.26
C MET A 1 14.74 -23.27 7.59
N GLY A 2 13.93 -23.07 8.65
CA GLY A 2 13.34 -21.75 8.96
C GLY A 2 14.18 -20.79 9.82
N LEU A 3 15.21 -21.31 10.51
CA LEU A 3 15.99 -20.55 11.50
C LEU A 3 16.99 -19.57 10.89
N GLU A 4 17.35 -19.70 9.61
CA GLU A 4 18.28 -18.78 8.93
C GLU A 4 17.56 -17.74 8.05
N SER A 5 16.22 -17.72 8.05
CA SER A 5 15.42 -16.85 7.17
C SER A 5 15.77 -15.37 7.29
N TYR A 6 16.14 -14.91 8.49
CA TYR A 6 16.59 -13.52 8.72
C TYR A 6 17.90 -13.17 7.99
N ARG A 7 18.75 -14.17 7.65
CA ARG A 7 19.99 -13.94 6.89
C ARG A 7 19.74 -13.69 5.41
N TYR A 8 18.57 -14.09 4.92
CA TYR A 8 18.17 -13.94 3.51
C TYR A 8 17.05 -12.90 3.34
N ALA A 9 16.61 -12.26 4.43
CA ALA A 9 15.59 -11.22 4.41
C ALA A 9 16.26 -9.83 4.47
N CYS A 10 15.86 -8.96 3.56
CA CYS A 10 16.29 -7.56 3.56
C CYS A 10 15.30 -6.70 4.33
N ASN A 11 15.80 -5.64 4.98
CA ASN A 11 14.95 -4.57 5.49
C ASN A 11 14.38 -3.77 4.31
N VAL A 12 13.21 -4.16 3.84
CA VAL A 12 12.48 -3.48 2.78
C VAL A 12 11.50 -2.48 3.37
N LYS A 13 11.27 -1.40 2.62
CA LYS A 13 10.32 -0.36 2.97
C LYS A 13 9.22 -0.28 1.92
N TRP A 14 7.99 -0.10 2.38
CA TRP A 14 6.83 0.07 1.53
C TRP A 14 6.60 1.56 1.27
N LEU A 15 6.88 1.96 0.03
CA LEU A 15 6.64 3.31 -0.45
C LEU A 15 5.15 3.52 -0.73
N GLY A 16 4.59 2.67 -1.61
CA GLY A 16 3.15 2.52 -1.86
C GLY A 16 2.36 3.76 -2.25
N LEU A 17 1.18 3.55 -2.84
CA LEU A 17 0.09 4.51 -2.74
C LEU A 17 -0.62 4.24 -1.41
N ARG A 18 -0.46 5.13 -0.44
CA ARG A 18 -1.04 4.97 0.90
C ARG A 18 -2.31 5.77 1.06
N GLY A 19 -3.00 5.60 2.19
CA GLY A 19 -4.25 6.27 2.50
C GLY A 19 -4.24 7.79 2.29
N ASP A 20 -3.15 8.46 2.67
CA ASP A 20 -3.03 9.92 2.53
C ASP A 20 -2.74 10.38 1.09
N ASP A 21 -2.26 9.47 0.25
CA ASP A 21 -2.06 9.72 -1.18
C ASP A 21 -3.35 9.55 -1.98
N LEU A 22 -4.40 8.92 -1.42
CA LEU A 22 -5.66 8.64 -2.12
C LEU A 22 -6.40 9.90 -2.59
N GLN A 23 -6.13 11.05 -1.97
CA GLN A 23 -6.65 12.35 -2.42
C GLN A 23 -6.08 12.80 -3.78
N LEU A 24 -4.97 12.18 -4.22
CA LEU A 24 -4.32 12.48 -5.49
C LEU A 24 -4.97 11.74 -6.67
N ILE A 25 -5.90 10.81 -6.45
CA ILE A 25 -6.50 10.03 -7.54
C ILE A 25 -8.01 10.30 -7.65
N PRO A 26 -8.58 10.26 -8.86
CA PRO A 26 -10.00 10.52 -9.05
C PRO A 26 -10.86 9.39 -8.46
N GLN A 27 -12.08 9.72 -8.02
CA GLN A 27 -13.01 8.74 -7.44
C GLN A 27 -13.32 7.57 -8.40
N SER A 28 -13.29 7.81 -9.71
CA SER A 28 -13.50 6.78 -10.73
C SER A 28 -12.38 5.74 -10.82
N ALA A 29 -11.21 5.99 -10.21
CA ALA A 29 -10.10 5.05 -10.19
C ALA A 29 -10.21 3.99 -9.08
N PHE A 30 -11.10 4.20 -8.10
CA PHE A 30 -11.34 3.22 -7.05
C PHE A 30 -12.14 2.05 -7.58
N GLN A 31 -11.70 0.85 -7.23
CA GLN A 31 -12.38 -0.40 -7.51
C GLN A 31 -12.84 -1.01 -6.19
N GLU A 32 -14.00 -1.65 -6.19
CA GLU A 32 -14.44 -2.44 -5.04
C GLU A 32 -13.51 -3.63 -4.80
N LEU A 33 -13.29 -3.96 -3.53
CA LEU A 33 -12.55 -5.15 -3.14
C LEU A 33 -13.30 -6.40 -3.55
N LYS A 34 -12.58 -7.33 -4.19
CA LYS A 34 -13.14 -8.66 -4.46
C LYS A 34 -13.27 -9.43 -3.15
N PRO A 35 -14.19 -10.41 -3.04
CA PRO A 35 -14.32 -11.25 -1.84
C PRO A 35 -13.00 -11.91 -1.41
N ARG A 36 -12.17 -12.29 -2.39
CA ARG A 36 -10.83 -12.83 -2.15
C ARG A 36 -9.88 -11.81 -1.54
N ASP A 37 -9.92 -10.56 -2.00
CA ASP A 37 -9.08 -9.48 -1.47
C ASP A 37 -9.43 -9.21 0.00
N LEU A 38 -10.74 -9.17 0.31
CA LEU A 38 -11.24 -8.99 1.67
C LEU A 38 -10.83 -10.14 2.60
N GLN A 39 -10.90 -11.39 2.12
CA GLN A 39 -10.47 -12.56 2.89
C GLN A 39 -8.97 -12.50 3.20
N ILE A 40 -8.14 -12.14 2.20
CA ILE A 40 -6.70 -11.99 2.38
C ILE A 40 -6.40 -10.86 3.37
N ALA A 41 -7.06 -9.71 3.25
CA ALA A 41 -6.88 -8.58 4.15
C ALA A 41 -7.23 -8.94 5.60
N LYS A 42 -8.36 -9.60 5.84
CA LYS A 42 -8.76 -10.08 7.19
C LYS A 42 -7.77 -11.09 7.75
N SER A 43 -7.25 -12.01 6.92
CA SER A 43 -6.22 -12.96 7.33
C SER A 43 -4.92 -12.25 7.71
N LEU A 44 -4.47 -11.26 6.93
CA LEU A 44 -3.29 -10.45 7.22
C LEU A 44 -3.46 -9.63 8.50
N LEU A 45 -4.64 -9.04 8.75
CA LEU A 45 -4.93 -8.34 10.00
C LEU A 45 -4.79 -9.25 11.23
N SER A 46 -5.03 -10.55 11.11
CA SER A 46 -4.80 -11.50 12.22
C SER A 46 -3.33 -11.87 12.44
N SER A 47 -2.42 -11.46 11.54
CA SER A 47 -1.00 -11.79 11.63
C SER A 47 -0.28 -11.01 12.72
N LYS A 48 0.51 -11.72 13.53
CA LYS A 48 1.43 -11.15 14.53
C LYS A 48 2.65 -10.44 13.92
N PHE A 49 2.93 -10.69 12.63
CA PHE A 49 4.06 -10.08 11.93
C PHE A 49 3.70 -8.75 11.25
N LEU A 50 2.41 -8.40 11.21
CA LEU A 50 1.94 -7.15 10.63
C LEU A 50 2.21 -5.99 11.60
N GLN A 51 3.05 -5.04 11.17
CA GLN A 51 3.36 -3.84 11.95
C GLN A 51 2.17 -2.89 12.02
N ASP A 52 2.08 -2.08 13.07
CA ASP A 52 0.92 -1.21 13.33
C ASP A 52 0.67 -0.18 12.22
N THR A 53 1.73 0.35 11.62
CA THR A 53 1.63 1.26 10.47
C THR A 53 0.95 0.61 9.26
N HIS A 54 1.33 -0.63 8.94
CA HIS A 54 0.73 -1.41 7.87
C HIS A 54 -0.69 -1.86 8.22
N ARG A 55 -0.94 -2.13 9.50
CA ARG A 55 -2.27 -2.48 10.02
C ARG A 55 -3.25 -1.32 9.83
N ALA A 56 -2.86 -0.08 10.12
CA ALA A 56 -3.71 1.09 9.92
C ALA A 56 -4.14 1.24 8.44
N GLU A 57 -3.20 1.10 7.52
CA GLU A 57 -3.44 1.15 6.06
C GLU A 57 -4.39 0.03 5.60
N LEU A 58 -4.15 -1.20 6.08
CA LEU A 58 -4.99 -2.35 5.73
C LEU A 58 -6.39 -2.27 6.34
N THR A 59 -6.52 -1.77 7.57
CA THR A 59 -7.82 -1.51 8.21
C THR A 59 -8.63 -0.50 7.39
N ARG A 60 -8.01 0.61 6.96
CA ARG A 60 -8.67 1.61 6.10
C ARG A 60 -9.14 1.01 4.77
N MET A 61 -8.33 0.15 4.15
CA MET A 61 -8.72 -0.58 2.94
C MET A 61 -9.94 -1.48 3.17
N VAL A 62 -9.98 -2.21 4.29
CA VAL A 62 -11.12 -3.08 4.66
C VAL A 62 -12.38 -2.27 4.99
N GLU A 63 -12.26 -1.16 5.72
CA GLU A 63 -13.38 -0.29 6.11
C GLU A 63 -14.01 0.40 4.91
N THR A 64 -13.17 0.93 4.00
CA THR A 64 -13.67 1.58 2.78
C THR A 64 -14.16 0.58 1.74
N GLY A 65 -13.67 -0.67 1.77
CA GLY A 65 -14.03 -1.69 0.80
C GLY A 65 -13.50 -1.39 -0.61
N THR A 66 -12.50 -0.52 -0.73
CA THR A 66 -11.97 -0.07 -2.02
C THR A 66 -10.47 -0.29 -2.16
N ARG A 67 -10.00 -0.35 -3.40
CA ARG A 67 -8.59 -0.37 -3.80
C ARG A 67 -8.38 0.53 -5.00
N ALA A 68 -7.13 0.90 -5.26
CA ALA A 68 -6.74 1.62 -6.46
C ALA A 68 -5.42 1.07 -7.02
N GLU A 69 -5.26 1.15 -8.34
CA GLU A 69 -4.00 0.83 -9.01
C GLU A 69 -3.06 2.05 -8.96
N ILE A 70 -1.74 1.81 -8.92
CA ILE A 70 -0.75 2.91 -8.83
C ILE A 70 -0.77 3.79 -10.08
N GLU A 71 -1.14 3.23 -11.23
CA GLU A 71 -1.32 3.90 -12.51
C GLU A 71 -2.43 4.96 -12.49
N ALA A 72 -3.31 4.96 -11.47
CA ALA A 72 -4.30 6.02 -11.28
C ALA A 72 -3.65 7.41 -11.14
N LEU A 73 -2.39 7.47 -10.70
CA LEU A 73 -1.61 8.70 -10.63
C LEU A 73 -1.30 9.32 -12.01
N TYR A 74 -1.43 8.58 -13.10
CA TYR A 74 -1.26 9.12 -14.46
C TYR A 74 -2.34 10.12 -14.86
N CYS A 75 -3.40 10.30 -14.06
CA CYS A 75 -4.33 11.42 -14.24
C CYS A 75 -3.64 12.80 -14.17
N HIS A 76 -2.44 12.87 -13.59
CA HIS A 76 -1.59 14.08 -13.52
C HIS A 76 -0.51 14.16 -14.61
N GLY A 77 -0.47 13.21 -15.54
CA GLY A 77 0.55 13.09 -16.59
C GLY A 77 1.50 11.91 -16.41
N PHE A 78 2.10 11.45 -17.51
CA PHE A 78 2.95 10.24 -17.54
C PHE A 78 4.22 10.37 -16.67
N ASP A 79 4.75 11.58 -16.50
CA ASP A 79 5.94 11.86 -15.70
C ASP A 79 5.65 11.99 -14.19
N PHE A 80 4.36 12.06 -13.80
CA PHE A 80 3.97 12.31 -12.41
C PHE A 80 4.38 11.16 -11.48
N LEU A 81 4.23 9.89 -11.90
CA LEU A 81 4.59 8.75 -11.07
C LEU A 81 6.07 8.78 -10.65
N GLY A 82 6.96 9.15 -11.58
CA GLY A 82 8.38 9.31 -11.28
C GLY A 82 8.64 10.42 -10.25
N LYS A 83 7.99 11.58 -10.41
CA LYS A 83 8.07 12.70 -9.46
C LYS A 83 7.51 12.33 -8.08
N PHE A 84 6.41 11.59 -8.05
CA PHE A 84 5.76 11.10 -6.83
C PHE A 84 6.71 10.17 -6.05
N ILE A 85 7.30 9.18 -6.73
CA ILE A 85 8.26 8.25 -6.12
C ILE A 85 9.47 9.00 -5.57
N ALA A 86 10.08 9.89 -6.37
CA ALA A 86 11.23 10.66 -5.94
C ALA A 86 10.91 11.53 -4.71
N ARG A 87 9.75 12.20 -4.70
CA ARG A 87 9.30 13.00 -3.56
C ARG A 87 9.17 12.16 -2.29
N LYS A 88 8.50 11.00 -2.34
CA LYS A 88 8.32 10.15 -1.17
C LYS A 88 9.64 9.61 -0.62
N ILE A 89 10.58 9.24 -1.49
CA ILE A 89 11.91 8.80 -1.07
C ILE A 89 12.66 9.94 -0.35
N VAL A 90 12.71 11.14 -0.95
CA VAL A 90 13.42 12.29 -0.38
C VAL A 90 12.82 12.73 0.96
N GLN A 91 11.50 12.64 1.09
CA GLN A 91 10.79 12.99 2.33
C GLN A 91 10.85 11.90 3.40
N GLY A 92 11.42 10.72 3.11
CA GLY A 92 11.39 9.58 4.02
C GLY A 92 9.99 9.01 4.22
N ASP A 93 9.10 9.24 3.25
CA ASP A 93 7.68 8.90 3.35
C ASP A 93 7.40 7.46 2.89
N TYR A 94 7.86 6.52 3.70
CA TYR A 94 7.68 5.08 3.53
C TYR A 94 7.64 4.41 4.90
N ILE A 95 7.10 3.20 4.99
CA ILE A 95 7.04 2.42 6.24
C ILE A 95 7.82 1.11 6.15
#